data_AF-A0A935EZC7-F1
#
_entry.id   AF-A0A935EZC7-F1
#
_cell.length_a   1.000
_cell.length_b   1.000
_cell.length_c   1.000
_cell.angle_alpha   90.00
_cell.angle_beta   90.00
_cell.angle_gamma   90.00
#
_symmetry.space_group_name_H-M   'P 1'
#
loop_
_entity.id
_entity.type
_entity.pdbx_description
1 polymer ?
#
loop_
_entity_poly.entity_id
_entity_poly.type
_entity_poly.pdbx_seq_one_letter_code
_entity_poly.pdbx_strand_id
1 'polypeptide(L)'
;MLGLRLDARRDRQSPGRGWEIEAAQETADAIENAQHKSDALRAIAKALAEAGEFDAAKETAGVIEGAYWKADALREIAKAQAEADLLVESISTSEMILASREEHIPEIASIIAQKNRSIFKKLLIPCAHYLTASYRICRILVLTYPGKAYEIARIVREIN
;
A
#
# COMPACT_ATOMS: atom_id res chain seq x y z
N MET A 1 16.08 -61.93 10.58
CA MET A 1 15.64 -61.75 9.19
C MET A 1 14.36 -60.93 9.20
N LEU A 2 14.40 -59.76 8.54
CA LEU A 2 13.32 -59.04 7.84
C LEU A 2 11.97 -58.81 8.57
N GLY A 3 11.42 -57.60 8.67
CA GLY A 3 11.78 -56.39 7.96
C GLY A 3 11.01 -55.14 8.40
N LEU A 4 11.69 -54.02 8.17
CA LEU A 4 11.16 -52.67 8.10
C LEU A 4 9.98 -52.56 7.14
N ARG A 5 8.92 -51.83 7.54
CA ARG A 5 8.05 -51.05 6.65
C ARG A 5 7.25 -50.06 7.51
N LEU A 6 7.87 -48.90 7.80
CA LEU A 6 7.65 -47.63 7.09
C LEU A 6 6.46 -46.83 7.64
N ASP A 7 6.80 -45.95 8.56
CA ASP A 7 6.18 -44.64 8.74
C ASP A 7 6.07 -43.91 7.39
N ALA A 8 4.86 -43.56 6.95
CA ALA A 8 4.65 -42.57 5.87
C ALA A 8 3.17 -42.17 5.69
N ARG A 9 2.39 -42.03 6.78
CA ARG A 9 1.04 -41.43 6.69
C ARG A 9 0.83 -40.33 7.73
N ARG A 10 1.79 -39.41 7.82
CA ARG A 10 1.54 -38.08 8.38
C ARG A 10 0.93 -37.24 7.26
N ASP A 11 -0.37 -37.06 7.33
CA ASP A 11 -1.11 -35.89 6.86
C ASP A 11 -0.56 -35.17 5.62
N ARG A 12 -0.86 -35.73 4.43
CA ARG A 12 -0.99 -34.90 3.23
C ARG A 12 -2.31 -34.13 3.33
N GLN A 13 -2.37 -33.12 4.18
CA GLN A 13 -3.35 -32.06 3.99
C GLN A 13 -2.89 -31.28 2.76
N SER A 14 -3.72 -31.24 1.72
CA SER A 14 -3.51 -30.32 0.61
C SER A 14 -3.31 -28.95 1.21
N PRO A 15 -2.16 -28.33 1.00
CA PRO A 15 -1.82 -27.22 1.84
C PRO A 15 -2.67 -26.05 1.28
N GLY A 16 -3.53 -25.43 2.10
CA GLY A 16 -4.39 -24.32 1.69
C GLY A 16 -3.86 -22.94 2.13
N ARG A 17 -3.73 -21.98 1.21
CA ARG A 17 -3.32 -20.55 1.34
C ARG A 17 -2.61 -20.05 2.61
N GLY A 18 -3.16 -20.25 3.81
CA GLY A 18 -2.52 -19.90 5.08
C GLY A 18 -1.12 -20.50 5.26
N TRP A 19 -0.92 -21.77 4.88
CA TRP A 19 0.43 -22.38 4.93
C TRP A 19 1.42 -21.71 3.97
N GLU A 20 0.96 -21.20 2.82
CA GLU A 20 1.83 -20.57 1.80
C GLU A 20 2.39 -19.27 2.36
N ILE A 21 1.56 -18.56 3.12
CA ILE A 21 1.93 -17.31 3.79
C ILE A 21 2.92 -17.59 4.91
N GLU A 22 2.64 -18.57 5.78
CA GLU A 22 3.55 -18.98 6.84
C GLU A 22 4.91 -19.41 6.29
N ALA A 23 4.93 -20.25 5.24
CA ALA A 23 6.16 -20.70 4.60
C ALA A 23 6.92 -19.53 3.92
N ALA A 24 6.22 -18.59 3.30
CA ALA A 24 6.84 -17.40 2.71
C ALA A 24 7.47 -16.51 3.80
N GLN A 25 6.81 -16.36 4.94
CA GLN A 25 7.30 -15.57 6.06
C GLN A 25 8.54 -16.19 6.70
N GLU A 26 8.53 -17.51 6.97
CA GLU A 26 9.72 -18.24 7.43
C GLU A 26 10.88 -18.09 6.44
N THR A 27 10.61 -18.20 5.14
CA THR A 27 11.64 -18.04 4.10
C THR A 27 12.23 -16.63 4.12
N ALA A 28 11.40 -15.59 4.27
CA ALA A 28 11.88 -14.22 4.39
C ALA A 28 12.68 -14.01 5.68
N ASP A 29 12.28 -14.64 6.79
CA ASP A 29 12.96 -14.53 8.07
C ASP A 29 14.34 -15.18 8.08
N ALA A 30 14.55 -16.21 7.26
CA ALA A 30 15.83 -16.87 7.08
C ALA A 30 16.85 -16.05 6.24
N ILE A 31 16.45 -14.92 5.65
CA ILE A 31 17.35 -14.07 4.87
C ILE A 31 18.25 -13.26 5.81
N GLU A 32 19.55 -13.53 5.77
CA GLU A 32 20.55 -12.84 6.63
C GLU A 32 20.75 -11.37 6.25
N ASN A 33 20.70 -11.03 4.95
CA ASN A 33 20.86 -9.65 4.52
C ASN A 33 19.59 -8.85 4.83
N ALA A 34 19.70 -7.86 5.71
CA ALA A 34 18.56 -7.06 6.18
C ALA A 34 17.80 -6.36 5.04
N GLN A 35 18.48 -5.86 4.00
CA GLN A 35 17.80 -5.22 2.87
C GLN A 35 16.99 -6.24 2.07
N HIS A 36 17.59 -7.40 1.75
CA HIS A 36 16.88 -8.47 1.04
C HIS A 36 15.72 -9.03 1.87
N LYS A 37 15.87 -9.12 3.20
CA LYS A 37 14.78 -9.51 4.11
C LYS A 37 13.63 -8.52 4.05
N SER A 38 13.91 -7.22 4.16
CA SER A 38 12.89 -6.17 4.04
C SER A 38 12.21 -6.17 2.67
N ASP A 39 12.95 -6.44 1.59
CA ASP A 39 12.41 -6.58 0.24
C ASP A 39 11.45 -7.76 0.10
N ALA A 40 11.82 -8.90 0.68
CA ALA A 40 10.98 -10.10 0.69
C ALA A 40 9.69 -9.88 1.49
N LEU A 41 9.80 -9.32 2.71
CA LEU A 41 8.65 -8.99 3.54
C LEU A 41 7.72 -7.98 2.87
N ARG A 42 8.27 -6.96 2.20
CA ARG A 42 7.50 -6.01 1.38
C ARG A 42 6.75 -6.70 0.25
N ALA A 43 7.37 -7.65 -0.44
CA ALA A 43 6.72 -8.43 -1.49
C ALA A 43 5.59 -9.32 -0.94
N ILE A 44 5.78 -9.94 0.22
CA ILE A 44 4.75 -10.73 0.92
C ILE A 44 3.57 -9.84 1.31
N ALA A 45 3.84 -8.69 1.94
CA ALA A 45 2.80 -7.73 2.32
C ALA A 45 1.97 -7.26 1.10
N LYS A 46 2.63 -6.98 -0.03
CA LYS A 46 1.95 -6.65 -1.29
C LYS A 46 1.05 -7.78 -1.77
N ALA A 47 1.56 -9.02 -1.83
CA ALA A 47 0.79 -10.16 -2.29
C ALA A 47 -0.44 -10.43 -1.40
N LEU A 48 -0.27 -10.29 -0.08
CA LEU A 48 -1.38 -10.37 0.89
C LEU A 48 -2.43 -9.29 0.65
N ALA A 49 -2.02 -8.06 0.35
CA ALA A 49 -2.95 -6.97 0.06
C ALA A 49 -3.71 -7.19 -1.26
N GLU A 50 -3.04 -7.62 -2.32
CA GLU A 50 -3.67 -8.00 -3.61
C GLU A 50 -4.66 -9.17 -3.43
N ALA A 51 -4.38 -10.03 -2.45
CA ALA A 51 -5.22 -11.14 -2.03
C ALA A 51 -6.44 -10.73 -1.16
N GLY A 52 -6.53 -9.46 -0.75
CA GLY A 52 -7.56 -8.93 0.16
C GLY A 52 -7.29 -9.18 1.65
N GLU A 53 -6.15 -9.79 2.01
CA GLU A 53 -5.75 -10.14 3.38
C GLU A 53 -5.07 -8.95 4.07
N PHE A 54 -5.78 -7.82 4.18
CA PHE A 54 -5.19 -6.53 4.55
C PHE A 54 -4.61 -6.49 5.97
N ASP A 55 -5.17 -7.22 6.92
CA ASP A 55 -4.65 -7.25 8.29
C ASP A 55 -3.32 -7.99 8.37
N ALA A 56 -3.21 -9.17 7.74
CA ALA A 56 -1.96 -9.91 7.62
C ALA A 56 -0.90 -9.10 6.83
N ALA A 57 -1.32 -8.38 5.79
CA ALA A 57 -0.43 -7.50 5.04
C ALA A 57 0.17 -6.39 5.93
N LYS A 58 -0.66 -5.74 6.76
CA LYS A 58 -0.20 -4.70 7.71
C LYS A 58 0.71 -5.27 8.80
N GLU A 59 0.42 -6.46 9.31
CA GLU A 59 1.29 -7.15 10.27
C GLU A 59 2.67 -7.42 9.66
N THR A 60 2.69 -7.97 8.45
CA THR A 60 3.93 -8.20 7.69
C THR A 60 4.69 -6.89 7.44
N ALA A 61 4.01 -5.83 7.03
CA ALA A 61 4.63 -4.50 6.88
C ALA A 61 5.13 -3.92 8.23
N GLY A 62 4.49 -4.30 9.33
CA GLY A 62 4.83 -3.87 10.68
C GLY A 62 6.24 -4.27 11.11
N VAL A 63 6.67 -5.48 10.73
CA VAL A 63 7.97 -6.09 11.08
C VAL A 63 9.11 -5.72 10.12
N ILE A 64 8.82 -5.01 9.02
CA ILE A 64 9.86 -4.57 8.07
C ILE A 64 10.80 -3.56 8.75
N GLU A 65 12.09 -3.87 8.70
CA GLU A 65 13.15 -2.95 9.12
C GLU A 65 13.49 -1.96 7.99
N GLY A 66 13.73 -0.71 8.37
CA GLY A 66 14.01 0.38 7.43
C GLY A 66 12.75 1.15 7.03
N ALA A 67 12.76 2.45 7.31
CA ALA A 67 11.59 3.32 7.14
C ALA A 67 11.10 3.38 5.69
N TYR A 68 12.03 3.35 4.71
CA TYR A 68 11.69 3.36 3.28
C TYR A 68 10.92 2.11 2.87
N TRP A 69 11.43 0.91 3.19
CA TRP A 69 10.79 -0.36 2.82
C TRP A 69 9.42 -0.53 3.47
N LYS A 70 9.31 -0.14 4.75
CA LYS A 70 8.04 -0.13 5.47
C LYS A 70 7.02 0.83 4.84
N ALA A 71 7.47 2.03 4.45
CA ALA A 71 6.64 2.99 3.74
C ALA A 71 6.18 2.47 2.37
N ASP A 72 7.07 1.80 1.62
CA ASP A 72 6.74 1.17 0.33
C ASP A 72 5.67 0.08 0.49
N ALA A 73 5.83 -0.81 1.49
CA ALA A 73 4.86 -1.86 1.78
C ALA A 73 3.48 -1.29 2.16
N LEU A 74 3.45 -0.29 3.05
CA LEU A 74 2.23 0.39 3.46
C LEU A 74 1.55 1.13 2.29
N ARG A 75 2.33 1.69 1.34
CA ARG A 75 1.79 2.25 0.10
C ARG A 75 1.06 1.19 -0.72
N GLU A 76 1.69 0.04 -0.95
CA GLU A 76 1.06 -1.04 -1.74
C GLU A 76 -0.24 -1.52 -1.08
N ILE A 77 -0.26 -1.65 0.25
CA ILE A 77 -1.47 -2.02 1.01
C ILE A 77 -2.57 -0.96 0.83
N ALA A 78 -2.25 0.32 1.06
CA ALA A 78 -3.21 1.41 0.92
C ALA A 78 -3.77 1.52 -0.50
N LYS A 79 -2.92 1.26 -1.51
CA LYS A 79 -3.31 1.22 -2.92
C LYS A 79 -4.29 0.10 -3.20
N ALA A 80 -3.99 -1.12 -2.78
CA ALA A 80 -4.88 -2.27 -2.95
C ALA A 80 -6.23 -2.06 -2.23
N GLN A 81 -6.23 -1.46 -1.03
CA GLN A 81 -7.45 -1.06 -0.34
C GLN A 81 -8.27 -0.05 -1.15
N ALA A 82 -7.63 0.99 -1.71
CA ALA A 82 -8.33 1.96 -2.54
C ALA A 82 -8.92 1.33 -3.82
N GLU A 83 -8.17 0.43 -4.46
CA GLU A 83 -8.62 -0.32 -5.63
C GLU A 83 -9.82 -1.21 -5.31
N ALA A 84 -9.84 -1.83 -4.13
CA ALA A 84 -10.96 -2.59 -3.56
C ALA A 84 -12.12 -1.72 -2.99
N ASP A 85 -12.06 -0.40 -3.15
CA ASP A 85 -13.04 0.58 -2.66
C ASP A 85 -13.15 0.71 -1.12
N LEU A 86 -12.14 0.21 -0.40
CA LEU A 86 -11.97 0.38 1.05
C LEU A 86 -11.26 1.71 1.34
N LEU A 87 -11.93 2.82 1.01
CA LEU A 87 -11.31 4.14 0.96
C LEU A 87 -10.92 4.69 2.34
N VAL A 88 -11.65 4.32 3.40
CA VAL A 88 -11.37 4.78 4.77
C VAL A 88 -10.14 4.07 5.32
N GLU A 89 -10.07 2.76 5.09
CA GLU A 89 -8.96 1.89 5.46
C GLU A 89 -7.70 2.32 4.70
N SER A 90 -7.82 2.60 3.39
CA SER A 90 -6.73 3.13 2.57
C SER A 90 -6.15 4.42 3.14
N ILE A 91 -7.00 5.35 3.60
CA ILE A 91 -6.54 6.58 4.26
C ILE A 91 -5.83 6.26 5.58
N SER A 92 -6.41 5.40 6.42
CA SER A 92 -5.81 5.04 7.70
C SER A 92 -4.42 4.40 7.50
N THR A 93 -4.27 3.48 6.53
CA THR A 93 -2.98 2.89 6.18
C THR A 93 -2.01 3.95 5.64
N SER A 94 -2.50 4.90 4.83
CA SER A 94 -1.67 6.00 4.30
C SER A 94 -1.13 6.91 5.41
N GLU A 95 -1.89 7.10 6.49
CA GLU A 95 -1.44 7.89 7.65
C GLU A 95 -0.25 7.23 8.37
N MET A 96 -0.13 5.91 8.31
CA MET A 96 0.99 5.14 8.86
C MET A 96 2.30 5.29 8.05
N ILE A 97 2.25 5.84 6.82
CA ILE A 97 3.42 6.05 5.97
C ILE A 97 4.21 7.26 6.49
N LEU A 98 5.38 7.05 7.10
CA LEU A 98 6.16 8.14 7.70
C LEU A 98 7.38 8.58 6.86
N ALA A 99 7.80 7.78 5.89
CA ALA A 99 8.91 8.09 4.98
C ALA A 99 8.40 8.23 3.53
N SER A 100 9.14 8.99 2.71
CA SER A 100 8.85 9.20 1.27
C SER A 100 7.39 9.59 0.99
N ARG A 101 6.79 10.37 1.90
CA ARG A 101 5.37 10.74 1.87
C ARG A 101 5.05 11.55 0.61
N GLU A 102 5.99 12.37 0.16
CA GLU A 102 5.93 13.17 -1.05
C GLU A 102 5.82 12.33 -2.33
N GLU A 103 6.31 11.10 -2.28
CA GLU A 103 6.24 10.14 -3.38
C GLU A 103 4.94 9.34 -3.31
N HIS A 104 4.66 8.74 -2.15
CA HIS A 104 3.64 7.71 -1.97
C HIS A 104 2.21 8.28 -1.81
N ILE A 105 2.02 9.33 -1.00
CA ILE A 105 0.68 9.86 -0.70
C ILE A 105 -0.04 10.39 -1.95
N PRO A 106 0.62 11.12 -2.88
CA PRO A 106 -0.05 11.59 -4.10
C PRO A 106 -0.53 10.46 -5.02
N GLU A 107 0.16 9.32 -5.04
CA GLU A 107 -0.26 8.17 -5.84
C GLU A 107 -1.58 7.60 -5.32
N ILE A 108 -1.66 7.34 -4.01
CA ILE A 108 -2.87 6.82 -3.35
C ILE A 108 -4.03 7.82 -3.51
N ALA A 109 -3.73 9.12 -3.31
CA ALA A 109 -4.73 10.17 -3.48
C ALA A 109 -5.28 10.24 -4.92
N SER A 110 -4.46 9.97 -5.94
CA SER A 110 -4.91 9.91 -7.34
C SER A 110 -5.95 8.83 -7.57
N ILE A 111 -5.79 7.67 -6.95
CA ILE A 111 -6.73 6.53 -7.07
C ILE A 111 -8.05 6.88 -6.36
N ILE A 112 -7.95 7.42 -5.14
CA ILE A 112 -9.13 7.81 -4.35
C ILE A 112 -9.91 8.95 -5.04
N ALA A 113 -9.23 9.92 -5.68
CA ALA A 113 -9.88 11.02 -6.39
C ALA A 113 -10.81 10.56 -7.51
N GLN A 114 -10.44 9.49 -8.20
CA GLN A 114 -11.24 8.92 -9.28
C GLN A 114 -12.52 8.25 -8.74
N LYS A 115 -12.46 7.67 -7.55
CA LYS A 115 -13.56 6.93 -6.91
C LYS A 115 -14.48 7.81 -6.08
N ASN A 116 -13.92 8.66 -5.21
CA ASN A 116 -14.68 9.50 -4.30
C ASN A 116 -14.03 10.88 -4.11
N ARG A 117 -14.60 11.85 -4.82
CA ARG A 117 -14.15 13.24 -4.83
C ARG A 117 -14.20 13.90 -3.45
N SER A 118 -15.16 13.54 -2.60
CA SER A 118 -15.29 14.16 -1.27
C SER A 118 -14.18 13.69 -0.33
N ILE A 119 -13.92 12.37 -0.34
CA ILE A 119 -12.93 11.71 0.50
C ILE A 119 -11.50 12.13 0.11
N PHE A 120 -11.23 12.33 -1.18
CA PHE A 120 -9.94 12.80 -1.68
C PHE A 120 -9.41 14.06 -0.96
N LYS A 121 -10.30 14.98 -0.56
CA LYS A 121 -9.90 16.22 0.11
C LYS A 121 -9.13 15.99 1.42
N LYS A 122 -9.33 14.84 2.08
CA LYS A 122 -8.62 14.49 3.32
C LYS A 122 -7.10 14.34 3.11
N LEU A 123 -6.67 14.01 1.90
CA LEU A 123 -5.26 13.82 1.55
C LEU A 123 -4.56 15.09 1.05
N LEU A 124 -5.26 16.23 1.00
CA LEU A 124 -4.69 17.52 0.58
C LEU A 124 -3.69 18.07 1.60
N ILE A 125 -4.03 18.02 2.89
CA ILE A 125 -3.20 18.59 3.97
C ILE A 125 -1.82 17.89 4.02
N PRO A 126 -1.73 16.55 4.02
CA PRO A 126 -0.44 15.86 3.95
C PRO A 126 0.44 16.24 2.75
N CYS A 127 -0.15 16.55 1.59
CA CYS A 127 0.59 16.90 0.38
C CYS A 127 1.11 18.35 0.39
N ALA A 128 0.46 19.26 1.14
CA ALA A 128 0.78 20.68 1.16
C ALA A 128 2.17 21.00 1.72
N HIS A 129 2.74 20.09 2.50
CA HIS A 129 4.07 20.24 3.09
C HIS A 129 5.24 20.00 2.11
N TYR A 130 4.96 19.46 0.92
CA TYR A 130 5.99 19.13 -0.07
C TYR A 130 5.64 19.75 -1.44
N LEU A 131 6.55 20.53 -2.00
CA LEU A 131 6.30 21.29 -3.23
C LEU A 131 5.94 20.38 -4.42
N THR A 132 6.72 19.32 -4.63
CA THR A 132 6.48 18.35 -5.71
C THR A 132 5.14 17.63 -5.54
N ALA A 133 4.82 17.18 -4.32
CA ALA A 133 3.53 16.54 -4.02
C ALA A 133 2.36 17.52 -4.22
N SER A 134 2.55 18.79 -3.85
CA SER A 134 1.57 19.87 -4.05
C SER A 134 1.27 20.08 -5.53
N TYR A 135 2.27 20.10 -6.42
CA TYR A 135 2.01 20.18 -7.86
C TYR A 135 1.22 18.97 -8.38
N ARG A 136 1.57 17.76 -7.94
CA ARG A 136 0.87 16.52 -8.32
C ARG A 136 -0.60 16.56 -7.87
N ILE A 137 -0.86 16.96 -6.62
CA ILE A 137 -2.21 17.01 -6.06
C ILE A 137 -3.06 18.12 -6.69
N CYS A 138 -2.47 19.28 -6.99
CA CYS A 138 -3.14 20.38 -7.71
C CYS A 138 -3.57 19.96 -9.12
N ARG A 139 -2.72 19.22 -9.84
CA ARG A 139 -3.09 18.65 -11.14
C ARG A 139 -4.30 17.71 -11.01
N ILE A 140 -4.32 16.83 -10.01
CA ILE A 140 -5.44 15.92 -9.75
C ILE A 140 -6.71 16.70 -9.41
N LEU A 141 -6.61 17.76 -8.59
CA LEU A 141 -7.72 18.65 -8.27
C LEU A 141 -8.36 19.27 -9.53
N VAL A 142 -7.56 19.79 -10.45
CA VAL A 142 -8.06 20.38 -11.71
C VAL A 142 -8.81 19.34 -12.53
N LEU A 143 -8.26 18.13 -12.67
CA LEU A 143 -8.90 17.04 -13.43
C LEU A 143 -10.20 16.57 -12.76
N THR A 144 -10.25 16.58 -11.43
CA THR A 144 -11.42 16.11 -10.66
C THR A 144 -12.54 17.17 -10.59
N TYR A 145 -12.20 18.45 -10.72
CA TYR A 145 -13.12 19.59 -10.61
C TYR A 145 -12.93 20.64 -11.73
N PRO A 146 -13.14 20.28 -13.00
CA PRO A 146 -12.84 21.14 -14.14
C PRO A 146 -13.62 22.46 -14.13
N GLY A 147 -14.89 22.45 -13.68
CA GLY A 147 -15.70 23.67 -13.58
C GLY A 147 -15.13 24.71 -12.59
N LYS A 148 -14.57 24.24 -11.46
CA LYS A 148 -13.94 25.16 -10.49
C LYS A 148 -12.62 25.71 -11.01
N ALA A 149 -11.84 24.89 -11.72
CA ALA A 149 -10.62 25.33 -12.37
C ALA A 149 -10.91 26.39 -13.45
N TYR A 150 -11.98 26.21 -14.21
CA TYR A 150 -12.43 27.19 -15.20
C TYR A 150 -12.81 28.54 -14.56
N GLU A 151 -13.59 28.54 -13.48
CA GLU A 151 -13.95 29.78 -12.77
C GLU A 151 -12.71 30.52 -12.23
N ILE A 152 -11.74 29.80 -11.65
CA ILE A 152 -10.49 30.41 -11.19
C ILE A 152 -9.73 31.01 -12.37
N ALA A 153 -9.59 30.27 -13.48
CA ALA A 153 -8.89 30.76 -14.67
C ALA A 153 -9.59 31.98 -15.29
N ARG A 154 -10.92 32.02 -15.27
CA ARG A 154 -11.72 33.17 -15.70
C ARG A 154 -11.39 34.39 -14.85
N ILE A 155 -11.46 34.27 -13.53
CA ILE A 155 -11.16 35.37 -12.60
C ILE A 155 -9.72 35.86 -12.78
N VAL A 156 -8.74 34.96 -12.89
CA VAL A 156 -7.32 35.33 -13.07
C VAL A 156 -7.08 36.09 -14.38
N ARG A 157 -7.86 35.81 -15.44
CA ARG A 157 -7.81 36.57 -16.71
C ARG A 157 -8.52 37.91 -16.63
N GLU A 158 -9.48 38.09 -15.73
CA GLU A 158 -10.21 39.34 -15.56
C GLU A 158 -9.42 40.37 -14.72
N ILE A 159 -8.42 39.93 -13.95
CA ILE A 159 -7.60 40.78 -13.06
C ILE A 159 -6.18 41.07 -13.57
N ASN A 160 -5.77 40.48 -14.70
CA ASN A 160 -4.49 40.72 -15.39
C ASN A 160 -4.74 41.37 -16.75
#